data_AF-A0A6A8AMH9-F1
#
_entry.id   AF-A0A6A8AMH9-F1
#
_cell.length_a   1.000
_cell.length_b   1.000
_cell.length_c   1.000
_cell.angle_alpha   90.00
_cell.angle_beta   90.00
_cell.angle_gamma   90.00
#
_symmetry.space_group_name_H-M   'P 1'
#
loop_
_entity.id
_entity.type
_entity.pdbx_description
1 polymer ?
#
loop_
_entity_poly.entity_id
_entity_poly.type
_entity_poly.pdbx_seq_one_letter_code
_entity_poly.pdbx_strand_id
1 'polypeptide(L)'
;EMEESALMEMGNILASAFCDSIADFLQFSLLPSPPSFSFDTVGAMMENVIMVMAEAQVTTERIILFKCDLKEETEDGIYGYIILFPCHESLKGILSSLEVAASSKGERKWLSNGAL
;
A
#
# COMPACT_ATOMS: atom_id res chain seq x y z
N GLU A 1 -23.07 -4.33 -14.59
CA GLU A 1 -23.53 -3.33 -13.60
C GLU A 1 -23.37 -3.81 -12.16
N MET A 2 -24.09 -4.85 -11.70
CA MET A 2 -23.97 -5.32 -10.31
C MET A 2 -22.59 -5.90 -9.97
N GLU A 3 -21.96 -6.63 -10.89
CA GLU A 3 -20.62 -7.20 -10.72
C GLU A 3 -19.55 -6.11 -10.62
N GLU A 4 -19.58 -5.11 -11.51
CA GLU A 4 -18.67 -3.98 -11.51
C GLU A 4 -18.83 -3.14 -10.22
N SER A 5 -20.06 -2.89 -9.79
CA SER A 5 -20.34 -2.20 -8.53
C SER A 5 -19.82 -2.99 -7.32
N ALA A 6 -19.97 -4.32 -7.32
CA ALA A 6 -19.44 -5.16 -6.26
C ALA A 6 -17.90 -5.13 -6.24
N LEU A 7 -17.27 -5.16 -7.41
CA LEU A 7 -15.81 -5.05 -7.52
C LEU A 7 -15.29 -3.68 -7.07
N MET A 8 -16.00 -2.60 -7.38
CA MET A 8 -15.70 -1.25 -6.88
C MET A 8 -15.82 -1.15 -5.36
N GLU A 9 -16.87 -1.74 -4.78
CA GLU A 9 -17.04 -1.76 -3.32
C GLU A 9 -15.94 -2.57 -2.64
N MET A 10 -15.62 -3.75 -3.18
CA MET A 10 -14.47 -4.54 -2.69
C MET A 10 -13.16 -3.76 -2.82
N GLY A 11 -12.94 -3.07 -3.94
CA GLY A 11 -11.78 -2.21 -4.15
C GLY A 11 -11.70 -1.08 -3.13
N ASN A 12 -12.83 -0.44 -2.83
CA ASN A 12 -12.91 0.62 -1.82
C ASN A 12 -12.59 0.10 -0.41
N ILE A 13 -13.11 -1.08 -0.03
CA ILE A 13 -12.83 -1.72 1.25
C ILE A 13 -11.33 -2.07 1.36
N LEU A 14 -10.76 -2.72 0.33
CA LEU A 14 -9.34 -3.11 0.33
C LEU A 14 -8.41 -1.89 0.34
N ALA A 15 -8.69 -0.88 -0.47
CA ALA A 15 -7.91 0.35 -0.52
C ALA A 15 -7.98 1.12 0.80
N SER A 16 -9.16 1.23 1.41
CA SER A 16 -9.32 1.89 2.71
C SER A 16 -8.56 1.17 3.80
N ALA A 17 -8.72 -0.16 3.92
CA ALA A 17 -8.00 -0.96 4.91
C ALA A 17 -6.47 -0.90 4.73
N PHE A 18 -5.99 -0.88 3.48
CA PHE A 18 -4.57 -0.69 3.19
C PHE A 18 -4.07 0.70 3.57
N CYS A 19 -4.79 1.76 3.17
CA CYS A 19 -4.47 3.14 3.50
C CYS A 19 -4.43 3.37 5.01
N ASP A 20 -5.41 2.86 5.76
CA ASP A 20 -5.45 2.98 7.22
C ASP A 20 -4.26 2.26 7.86
N SER A 21 -4.00 1.02 7.45
CA SER A 21 -2.89 0.22 8.01
C SER A 21 -1.52 0.86 7.73
N ILE A 22 -1.33 1.40 6.53
CA ILE A 22 -0.05 2.01 6.15
C ILE A 22 0.11 3.42 6.72
N ALA A 23 -0.99 4.17 6.86
CA ALA A 23 -1.02 5.45 7.58
C ALA A 23 -0.56 5.26 9.03
N ASP A 24 -1.13 4.28 9.73
CA ASP A 24 -0.73 3.93 11.09
C ASP A 24 0.72 3.46 11.16
N PHE A 25 1.13 2.59 10.22
CA PHE A 25 2.48 2.04 10.23
C PHE A 25 3.56 3.09 9.93
N LEU A 26 3.30 4.01 9.00
CA LEU A 26 4.25 5.05 8.60
C LEU A 26 4.10 6.35 9.42
N GLN A 27 3.07 6.44 10.27
CA GLN A 27 2.66 7.65 10.98
C GLN A 27 2.36 8.81 10.02
N PHE A 28 1.71 8.51 8.90
CA PHE A 28 1.29 9.48 7.89
C PHE A 28 -0.22 9.64 7.86
N SER A 29 -0.68 10.84 7.54
CA SER A 29 -2.09 11.07 7.20
C SER A 29 -2.25 10.88 5.69
N LEU A 30 -3.06 9.90 5.30
CA LEU A 30 -3.48 9.69 3.91
C LEU A 30 -4.93 10.13 3.74
N LEU A 31 -5.22 10.87 2.66
CA LEU A 31 -6.58 11.23 2.28
C LEU A 31 -6.92 10.49 0.99
N PRO A 32 -7.57 9.32 1.07
CA PRO A 32 -7.91 8.56 -0.13
C PRO A 32 -9.03 9.27 -0.90
N SER A 33 -8.87 9.36 -2.22
CA SER A 33 -9.98 9.60 -3.13
C SER A 33 -10.71 8.28 -3.41
N PRO A 34 -11.97 8.31 -3.87
CA PRO A 34 -12.64 7.11 -4.36
C PRO A 34 -11.78 6.41 -5.43
N PRO A 35 -11.72 5.07 -5.44
CA PRO A 35 -10.98 4.34 -6.46
C PRO A 35 -11.62 4.54 -7.84
N SER A 36 -10.82 4.41 -8.90
CA SER A 36 -11.31 4.31 -10.27
C SER A 36 -11.20 2.85 -10.75
N PHE A 37 -12.19 2.42 -11.53
CA PHE A 37 -12.17 1.10 -12.17
C PHE A 37 -11.56 1.18 -13.56
N SER A 38 -10.70 0.23 -13.88
CA SER A 38 -10.19 0.01 -15.23
C SER A 38 -9.95 -1.49 -15.42
N PHE A 39 -10.34 -2.00 -16.59
CA PHE A 39 -10.14 -3.39 -16.97
C PHE A 39 -9.47 -3.42 -18.35
N ASP A 40 -8.15 -3.60 -18.35
CA ASP A 40 -7.34 -3.68 -19.56
C ASP A 40 -6.08 -4.50 -19.26
N THR A 41 -5.23 -4.67 -20.28
CA THR A 41 -3.85 -5.08 -20.12
C THR A 41 -3.08 -4.13 -19.20
N VAL A 42 -2.11 -4.68 -18.46
CA VAL A 42 -1.29 -3.91 -17.52
C VAL A 42 -0.61 -2.71 -18.20
N GLY A 43 -0.19 -2.84 -19.46
CA GLY A 43 0.44 -1.75 -20.22
C GLY A 43 -0.47 -0.53 -20.37
N ALA A 44 -1.70 -0.73 -20.86
CA ALA A 44 -2.69 0.34 -21.02
C ALA A 44 -3.08 0.98 -19.68
N MET A 45 -3.21 0.17 -18.62
CA MET A 45 -3.46 0.70 -17.27
C MET A 45 -2.31 1.57 -16.77
N MET A 46 -1.05 1.18 -17.04
CA MET A 46 0.12 1.99 -16.66
C MET A 46 0.23 3.30 -17.43
N GLU A 47 -0.12 3.31 -18.71
CA GLU A 47 -0.16 4.55 -19.51
C GLU A 47 -1.12 5.56 -18.88
N ASN A 48 -2.31 5.13 -18.46
CA ASN A 48 -3.28 5.99 -17.76
C ASN A 48 -2.70 6.55 -16.45
N VAL A 49 -2.05 5.70 -15.65
CA VAL A 49 -1.40 6.14 -14.39
C VAL A 49 -0.31 7.18 -14.68
N ILE A 50 0.53 6.96 -15.69
CA ILE A 50 1.60 7.89 -16.08
C ILE A 50 1.01 9.23 -16.52
N MET A 51 -0.09 9.23 -17.30
CA MET A 51 -0.76 10.47 -17.70
C MET A 51 -1.28 11.25 -16.48
N VAL A 52 -1.96 10.58 -15.55
CA VAL A 52 -2.46 11.21 -14.30
C VAL A 52 -1.30 11.80 -13.50
N MET A 53 -0.18 11.11 -13.40
CA MET A 53 1.01 11.62 -12.72
C MET A 53 1.62 12.83 -13.42
N ALA A 54 1.66 12.83 -14.76
CA ALA A 54 2.15 13.94 -15.55
C ALA A 54 1.26 15.18 -15.38
N GLU A 55 -0.06 15.02 -15.39
CA GLU A 55 -1.03 16.09 -15.12
C GLU A 55 -0.88 16.66 -13.70
N ALA A 56 -0.66 15.79 -12.72
CA ALA A 56 -0.41 16.17 -11.33
C ALA A 56 1.01 16.73 -11.09
N GLN A 57 1.86 16.80 -12.12
CA GLN A 57 3.27 17.20 -12.04
C GLN A 57 4.08 16.38 -11.01
N VAL A 58 3.64 15.14 -10.77
CA VAL A 58 4.31 14.21 -9.86
C VAL A 58 5.39 13.49 -10.64
N THR A 59 6.64 13.74 -10.27
CA THR A 59 7.79 12.99 -10.77
C THR A 59 8.29 12.04 -9.68
N THR A 60 8.57 10.81 -10.09
CA THR A 60 9.19 9.83 -9.20
C THR A 60 10.15 8.95 -9.99
N GLU A 61 11.28 8.63 -9.35
CA GLU A 61 12.28 7.71 -9.91
C GLU A 61 12.09 6.28 -9.38
N ARG A 62 11.21 6.10 -8.38
CA ARG A 62 11.07 4.84 -7.66
C ARG A 62 9.61 4.56 -7.33
N ILE A 63 9.25 3.30 -7.48
CA ILE A 63 7.95 2.77 -7.06
C ILE A 63 8.11 1.83 -5.88
N ILE A 64 7.09 1.72 -5.04
CA ILE A 64 6.98 0.67 -4.04
C ILE A 64 5.91 -0.29 -4.50
N LEU A 65 6.29 -1.55 -4.70
CA LEU A 65 5.39 -2.63 -5.10
C LEU A 65 5.12 -3.53 -3.89
N PHE A 66 3.86 -3.61 -3.50
CA PHE A 66 3.38 -4.57 -2.52
C PHE A 66 2.74 -5.74 -3.26
N LYS A 67 3.24 -6.96 -3.03
CA LYS A 67 2.53 -8.17 -3.41
C LYS A 67 1.66 -8.59 -2.22
N CYS A 68 0.36 -8.69 -2.45
CA CYS A 68 -0.62 -9.07 -1.44
C CYS A 68 -1.12 -10.47 -1.76
N ASP A 69 -0.86 -11.43 -0.86
CA ASP A 69 -1.45 -12.77 -0.94
C ASP A 69 -2.69 -12.80 -0.04
N LEU A 70 -3.88 -12.79 -0.64
CA LEU A 70 -5.18 -12.90 0.01
C LEU A 70 -5.55 -14.39 0.09
N LYS A 71 -5.23 -15.01 1.21
CA LYS A 71 -5.48 -16.43 1.44
C LYS A 71 -6.89 -16.65 1.96
N GLU A 72 -7.57 -17.63 1.40
CA GLU A 72 -8.80 -18.20 1.95
C GLU A 72 -8.48 -19.59 2.54
N GLU A 73 -9.36 -20.11 3.41
CA GLU A 73 -9.18 -21.46 3.97
C GLU A 73 -9.39 -22.57 2.93
N THR A 74 -10.00 -22.26 1.80
CA THR A 74 -10.20 -23.15 0.64
C THR A 74 -9.14 -22.92 -0.45
N GLU A 75 -8.76 -24.00 -1.16
CA GLU A 75 -7.42 -24.20 -1.74
C GLU A 75 -6.91 -23.25 -2.84
N ASP A 76 -7.65 -22.22 -3.26
CA ASP A 76 -7.16 -21.24 -4.24
C ASP A 76 -7.31 -19.81 -3.71
N GLY A 77 -6.23 -19.30 -3.10
CA GLY A 77 -6.15 -17.90 -2.69
C GLY A 77 -5.99 -16.94 -3.89
N ILE A 78 -6.33 -15.68 -3.68
CA ILE A 78 -6.13 -14.61 -4.66
C ILE A 78 -4.84 -13.88 -4.31
N TYR A 79 -4.03 -13.51 -5.30
CA TYR A 79 -2.96 -12.55 -5.08
C TYR A 79 -3.19 -11.30 -5.92
N GLY A 80 -2.73 -10.17 -5.40
CA GLY A 80 -2.84 -8.87 -6.03
C GLY A 80 -1.57 -8.06 -5.82
N TYR A 81 -1.53 -6.91 -6.50
CA TYR A 81 -0.44 -5.95 -6.38
C TYR A 81 -1.01 -4.58 -6.02
N ILE A 82 -0.37 -3.92 -5.07
CA ILE A 82 -0.59 -2.50 -4.78
C ILE A 82 0.69 -1.77 -5.16
N ILE A 83 0.56 -0.70 -5.94
CA ILE A 83 1.69 0.09 -6.43
C ILE A 83 1.56 1.49 -5.86
N LEU A 84 2.61 1.95 -5.20
CA LEU A 84 2.74 3.31 -4.71
C LEU A 84 3.76 4.06 -5.55
N PHE A 85 3.40 5.28 -5.95
CA PHE A 85 4.25 6.22 -6.66
C PHE A 85 4.58 7.40 -5.74
N PRO A 86 5.49 7.23 -4.75
CA PRO A 86 5.82 8.29 -3.82
C PRO A 86 6.63 9.38 -4.51
N CYS A 87 6.39 10.65 -4.18
CA CYS A 87 7.36 11.70 -4.49
C CYS A 87 8.63 11.52 -3.64
N HIS A 88 9.71 12.21 -4.02
CA HIS A 88 11.01 12.08 -3.35
C HIS A 88 10.95 12.28 -1.83
N GLU A 89 10.24 13.30 -1.36
CA GLU A 89 10.14 13.59 0.07
C GLU A 89 9.28 12.55 0.80
N SER A 90 8.17 12.10 0.20
CA SER A 90 7.38 11.01 0.77
C SER A 90 8.20 9.73 0.87
N LEU A 91 8.99 9.37 -0.15
CA LEU A 91 9.82 8.17 -0.12
C LEU A 91 10.85 8.22 1.01
N LYS A 92 11.54 9.36 1.20
CA LYS A 92 12.47 9.52 2.34
C LYS A 92 11.77 9.32 3.67
N GLY A 93 10.57 9.89 3.83
CA GLY A 93 9.77 9.73 5.03
C GLY A 93 9.37 8.27 5.28
N ILE A 94 8.91 7.57 4.24
CA ILE A 94 8.58 6.12 4.31
C ILE A 94 9.80 5.32 4.78
N LEU A 95 10.96 5.53 4.17
CA LEU A 95 12.19 4.82 4.51
C LEU A 95 12.65 5.10 5.93
N SER A 96 12.56 6.36 6.38
CA SER A 96 12.89 6.75 7.75
C SER A 96 11.99 6.04 8.78
N SER A 97 10.67 5.99 8.54
CA SER A 97 9.73 5.29 9.41
C SER A 97 10.02 3.78 9.48
N LEU A 98 10.42 3.17 8.35
CA LEU A 98 10.83 1.76 8.30
C LEU A 98 12.11 1.49 9.11
N GLU A 99 13.10 2.37 9.07
CA GLU A 99 14.34 2.24 9.84
C GLU A 99 14.09 2.29 11.35
N VAL A 100 13.21 3.19 11.81
CA VAL A 100 12.79 3.28 13.22
C VAL A 100 12.02 2.03 13.64
N ALA A 101 11.10 1.54 12.81
CA ALA A 101 10.34 0.32 13.08
C ALA A 101 11.26 -0.92 13.14
N ALA A 102 12.28 -1.01 12.28
CA ALA A 102 13.27 -2.07 12.32
C ALA A 102 14.14 -2.01 13.58
N SER A 103 14.53 -0.80 14.00
CA SER A 103 15.38 -0.58 15.18
C SER A 103 14.65 -0.86 16.50
N SER A 104 13.37 -0.52 16.60
CA SER A 104 12.55 -0.75 17.80
C SER A 104 12.25 -2.23 18.11
N LYS A 105 12.33 -3.12 17.11
CA LYS A 105 12.26 -4.58 17.33
C LYS A 105 13.48 -5.16 18.06
N GLY A 106 14.57 -4.39 18.19
CA GLY A 106 15.81 -4.79 18.88
C GLY A 106 15.76 -4.77 20.42
N GLU A 107 14.81 -4.07 21.05
CA GLU A 107 14.79 -3.86 22.52
C GLU A 107 13.81 -4.77 23.29
N ARG A 108 13.11 -5.71 22.63
CA ARG A 108 12.25 -6.70 23.32
C ARG A 108 12.93 -8.05 23.58
N LYS A 109 14.18 -7.99 24.04
CA LYS A 109 14.88 -9.02 24.81
C LYS A 109 15.60 -8.27 25.93
N TRP A 110 15.65 -8.80 27.15
CA TRP A 110 16.50 -8.38 28.31
C TRP A 110 15.85 -7.86 29.62
N LEU A 111 14.52 -7.79 29.80
CA LEU A 111 13.93 -7.58 31.14
C LEU A 111 13.05 -8.73 31.66
N SER A 112 13.45 -9.96 31.38
CA SER A 112 13.00 -11.11 32.17
C SER A 112 14.13 -12.12 32.34
N ASN A 113 15.19 -11.70 33.01
CA ASN A 113 15.98 -12.63 33.81
C ASN A 113 16.46 -11.92 35.08
N GLY A 114 15.95 -12.39 36.23
CA GLY A 114 16.65 -12.33 37.51
C GLY A 114 16.13 -11.33 38.53
N ALA A 115 15.07 -11.71 39.26
CA ALA A 115 14.93 -11.32 40.66
C ALA A 115 14.14 -12.40 41.42
N LEU A 116 14.93 -13.26 42.10
CA LEU A 116 14.58 -14.25 43.13
C LEU A 116 13.92 -15.56 42.67
#